data_AF-A0A920YR22-F1
#
_entry.id   AF-A0A920YR22-F1
#
_cell.length_a   1.000
_cell.length_b   1.000
_cell.length_c   1.000
_cell.angle_alpha   90.00
_cell.angle_beta   90.00
_cell.angle_gamma   90.00
#
_symmetry.space_group_name_H-M   'P 1'
#
loop_
_entity.id
_entity.type
_entity.pdbx_description
1 polymer ?
#
loop_
_entity_poly.entity_id
_entity_poly.type
_entity_poly.pdbx_seq_one_letter_code
_entity_poly.pdbx_strand_id
1 'polypeptide(L)'
;MRGNPIYKRWWFWVGIVLIIIIIAAVSGGNDKGPGTVDEGDKIEKSDEKKPVIEFSNVVVKSSYGTTMVAGEAVNNDDKAHSFTIKVSFYDKGGKLLGTAVGAMNDLNGGESKIFTAMGSDDFTSAAEYKVQVDTIISSDTNKENPIEFSNIITRSDFGTTTVEGEAKNNGDTKHSFTVVVGFYDKDKKLLGTAAGAVNDLAPGETKTFTAMAAEDYSKADSYKVQVDTLIE
;
A
#
# COMPACT_ATOMS: atom_id res chain seq x y z
N MET A 1 -37.77 4.24 9.56
CA MET A 1 -37.33 5.26 10.54
C MET A 1 -35.85 5.04 10.80
N ARG A 2 -34.96 5.93 10.33
CA ARG A 2 -33.51 5.82 10.58
C ARG A 2 -33.19 6.56 11.88
N GLY A 3 -32.75 5.83 12.90
CA GLY A 3 -32.29 6.41 14.16
C GLY A 3 -30.97 7.16 13.98
N ASN A 4 -30.81 8.30 14.66
CA ASN A 4 -29.61 9.11 14.55
C ASN A 4 -28.37 8.40 15.13
N PRO A 5 -27.20 8.53 14.48
CA PRO A 5 -25.97 7.87 14.89
C PRO A 5 -25.51 8.28 16.30
N ILE A 6 -25.04 7.29 17.05
CA ILE A 6 -24.73 7.39 18.48
C ILE A 6 -23.55 8.35 18.76
N TYR A 7 -22.59 8.48 17.84
CA TYR A 7 -21.43 9.37 17.99
C TYR A 7 -21.76 10.88 17.97
N LYS A 8 -22.97 11.25 17.53
CA LYS A 8 -23.47 12.65 17.61
C LYS A 8 -24.02 13.00 18.99
N ARG A 9 -24.19 12.01 19.86
CA ARG A 9 -24.69 12.21 21.22
C ARG A 9 -23.51 12.63 22.09
N TRP A 10 -23.59 13.82 22.67
CA TRP A 10 -22.52 14.42 23.49
C TRP A 10 -22.02 13.50 24.63
N TRP A 11 -22.87 12.61 25.12
CA TRP A 11 -22.60 11.63 26.17
C TRP A 11 -21.64 10.51 25.71
N PHE A 12 -21.48 10.29 24.39
CA PHE A 12 -20.47 9.41 23.81
C PHE A 12 -19.04 9.93 24.04
N TRP A 13 -18.85 11.26 23.98
CA TRP A 13 -17.53 11.88 24.18
C TRP A 13 -17.09 11.90 25.64
N VAL A 14 -18.03 11.95 26.59
CA VAL A 14 -17.73 11.90 28.03
C VAL A 14 -17.14 10.54 28.43
N GLY A 15 -17.59 9.44 27.82
CA GLY A 15 -17.02 8.11 28.04
C GLY A 15 -15.58 7.96 27.53
N ILE A 16 -15.25 8.60 26.40
CA ILE A 16 -13.89 8.56 25.81
C ILE A 16 -12.88 9.33 26.67
N VAL A 17 -13.27 10.48 27.24
CA VAL A 17 -12.39 11.28 28.11
C VAL A 17 -12.05 10.55 29.41
N LEU A 18 -12.97 9.74 29.95
CA LEU A 18 -12.71 8.93 31.15
C LEU A 18 -11.69 7.80 30.93
N ILE A 19 -11.56 7.27 29.71
CA ILE A 19 -10.58 6.23 29.37
C ILE A 19 -9.15 6.80 29.29
N ILE A 20 -8.99 8.08 28.93
CA ILE A 20 -7.68 8.73 28.74
C ILE A 20 -7.00 9.05 30.09
N ILE A 21 -7.75 9.20 31.19
CA ILE A 21 -7.19 9.57 32.50
C ILE A 21 -6.43 8.41 33.18
N ILE A 22 -6.56 7.16 32.72
CA ILE A 22 -5.98 5.99 33.39
C ILE A 22 -4.48 5.76 33.06
N ILE A 23 -3.91 6.44 32.06
CA ILE A 23 -2.53 6.11 31.60
C ILE A 23 -1.42 6.99 32.21
N ALA A 24 -1.74 8.03 32.99
CA ALA A 24 -0.73 8.94 33.53
C ALA A 24 -0.38 8.66 35.01
N ALA A 25 0.29 7.54 35.30
CA ALA A 25 1.04 7.38 36.57
C ALA A 25 2.05 6.22 36.55
N VAL A 26 3.26 6.42 36.00
CA VAL A 26 4.53 5.92 36.57
C VAL A 26 5.66 6.90 36.22
N SER A 27 5.94 7.81 37.16
CA SER A 27 7.21 8.55 37.34
C SER A 27 8.22 7.58 38.01
N GLY A 28 9.51 7.48 37.70
CA GLY A 28 10.58 8.50 37.69
C GLY A 28 11.61 8.17 38.79
N GLY A 29 12.91 8.15 38.49
CA GLY A 29 13.98 7.89 39.47
C GLY A 29 15.39 8.18 38.93
N ASN A 30 16.19 8.91 39.72
CA ASN A 30 17.31 9.80 39.33
C ASN A 30 18.71 9.34 39.83
N ASP A 31 19.75 9.91 39.22
CA ASP A 31 21.12 10.23 39.71
C ASP A 31 22.27 9.18 39.85
N LYS A 32 23.41 9.48 39.17
CA LYS A 32 24.76 9.72 39.77
C LYS A 32 25.81 10.24 38.76
N GLY A 33 26.25 11.50 38.95
CA GLY A 33 27.67 11.94 39.08
C GLY A 33 28.59 12.09 37.83
N PRO A 34 29.49 13.10 37.78
CA PRO A 34 30.21 13.51 36.58
C PRO A 34 31.67 13.02 36.50
N GLY A 35 32.21 12.89 35.27
CA GLY A 35 33.64 12.62 35.06
C GLY A 35 34.11 12.66 33.60
N THR A 36 34.94 13.67 33.32
CA THR A 36 36.04 13.74 32.33
C THR A 36 35.75 13.65 30.83
N VAL A 37 35.95 14.81 30.19
CA VAL A 37 36.30 15.02 28.77
C VAL A 37 37.58 14.28 28.41
N ASP A 38 37.56 13.54 27.31
CA ASP A 38 38.72 13.45 26.41
C ASP A 38 38.27 13.28 24.95
N GLU A 39 39.11 13.84 24.09
CA GLU A 39 38.88 14.36 22.76
C GLU A 39 38.96 13.26 21.69
N GLY A 40 38.06 13.32 20.71
CA GLY A 40 38.00 12.34 19.62
C GLY A 40 36.83 12.58 18.69
N ASP A 41 36.71 13.80 18.17
CA ASP A 41 35.70 14.21 17.20
C ASP A 41 35.96 13.51 15.85
N LYS A 42 35.53 12.25 15.76
CA LYS A 42 35.14 11.65 14.48
C LYS A 42 33.66 11.98 14.32
N ILE A 43 33.41 13.04 13.55
CA ILE A 43 32.13 13.24 12.89
C ILE A 43 31.98 12.07 11.92
N GLU A 44 31.47 10.93 12.41
CA GLU A 44 30.87 9.92 11.57
C GLU A 44 29.73 10.61 10.84
N LYS A 45 29.92 10.79 9.54
CA LYS A 45 28.88 11.16 8.60
C LYS A 45 27.77 10.13 8.83
N SER A 46 26.71 10.54 9.52
CA SER A 46 25.52 9.72 9.72
C SER A 46 25.08 9.26 8.34
N ASP A 47 25.36 8.01 7.99
CA ASP A 47 24.74 7.35 6.86
C ASP A 47 23.25 7.45 7.12
N GLU A 48 22.59 8.37 6.42
CA GLU A 48 21.16 8.60 6.54
C GLU A 48 20.49 7.26 6.22
N LYS A 49 20.04 6.57 7.28
CA LYS A 49 19.53 5.21 7.16
C LYS A 49 18.31 5.28 6.24
N LYS A 50 18.48 4.78 5.01
CA LYS A 50 17.40 4.72 4.03
C LYS A 50 16.16 4.10 4.67
N PRO A 51 14.96 4.63 4.39
CA PRO A 51 13.74 4.04 4.91
C PRO A 51 13.60 2.61 4.39
N VAL A 52 13.10 1.73 5.27
CA VAL A 52 12.87 0.31 4.96
C VAL A 52 11.97 0.15 3.74
N ILE A 53 10.90 0.94 3.68
CA ILE A 53 9.98 0.98 2.54
C ILE A 53 10.04 2.37 1.91
N GLU A 54 10.30 2.42 0.60
CA GLU A 54 10.23 3.63 -0.21
C GLU A 54 9.01 3.60 -1.12
N PHE A 55 8.30 4.73 -1.22
CA PHE A 55 7.15 4.88 -2.11
C PHE A 55 7.49 5.81 -3.27
N SER A 56 7.08 5.43 -4.48
CA SER A 56 7.32 6.20 -5.70
C SER A 56 6.15 6.08 -6.67
N ASN A 57 6.20 6.87 -7.75
CA ASN A 57 5.30 6.75 -8.90
C ASN A 57 3.80 6.81 -8.53
N VAL A 58 3.46 7.69 -7.59
CA VAL A 58 2.12 7.75 -6.99
C VAL A 58 1.16 8.50 -7.91
N VAL A 59 0.01 7.89 -8.16
CA VAL A 59 -1.12 8.48 -8.88
C VAL A 59 -2.35 8.51 -7.97
N VAL A 60 -3.03 9.65 -7.94
CA VAL A 60 -4.25 9.86 -7.16
C VAL A 60 -5.39 10.15 -8.15
N LYS A 61 -6.47 9.40 -8.03
CA LYS A 61 -7.66 9.52 -8.89
C LYS A 61 -8.94 9.51 -8.06
N SER A 62 -10.01 10.00 -8.67
CA SER A 62 -11.37 9.89 -8.13
C SER A 62 -12.08 8.81 -8.93
N SER A 63 -12.72 7.87 -8.25
CA SER A 63 -13.57 6.84 -8.84
C SER A 63 -14.85 6.76 -8.03
N TYR A 64 -16.00 6.99 -8.67
CA TYR A 64 -17.32 6.97 -8.01
C TYR A 64 -17.44 7.85 -6.73
N GLY A 65 -16.71 8.96 -6.68
CA GLY A 65 -16.72 9.89 -5.53
C GLY A 65 -15.82 9.47 -4.36
N THR A 66 -14.98 8.45 -4.55
CA THR A 66 -13.94 8.07 -3.60
C THR A 66 -12.55 8.25 -4.21
N THR A 67 -11.58 8.53 -3.35
CA THR A 67 -10.18 8.62 -3.77
C THR A 67 -9.58 7.23 -3.91
N MET A 68 -8.96 6.97 -5.05
CA MET A 68 -8.09 5.83 -5.31
C MET A 68 -6.66 6.32 -5.44
N VAL A 69 -5.76 5.72 -4.67
CA VAL A 69 -4.32 5.95 -4.78
C VAL A 69 -3.69 4.66 -5.26
N ALA A 70 -2.83 4.75 -6.27
CA ALA A 70 -1.92 3.68 -6.63
C ALA A 70 -0.50 4.22 -6.68
N GLY A 71 0.48 3.35 -6.50
CA GLY A 71 1.89 3.71 -6.62
C GLY A 71 2.76 2.49 -6.50
N GLU A 72 4.06 2.70 -6.42
CA GLU A 72 5.04 1.62 -6.26
C GLU A 72 5.65 1.71 -4.87
N ALA A 73 5.81 0.55 -4.23
CA ALA A 73 6.58 0.40 -3.00
C ALA A 73 7.81 -0.45 -3.29
N VAL A 74 8.97 -0.04 -2.78
CA VAL A 74 10.22 -0.78 -2.82
C VAL A 74 10.61 -1.13 -1.39
N ASN A 75 10.99 -2.39 -1.16
CA ASN A 75 11.53 -2.82 0.12
C ASN A 75 13.06 -2.87 0.06
N ASN A 76 13.71 -1.99 0.81
CA ASN A 76 15.16 -1.87 0.88
C ASN A 76 15.80 -2.78 1.93
N ASP A 77 15.01 -3.61 2.61
CA ASP A 77 15.47 -4.61 3.58
C ASP A 77 15.77 -5.96 2.90
N ASP A 78 16.27 -6.94 3.67
CA ASP A 78 16.51 -8.31 3.21
C ASP A 78 15.36 -9.30 3.51
N LYS A 79 14.35 -8.84 4.27
CA LYS A 79 13.16 -9.61 4.67
C LYS A 79 11.92 -9.19 3.93
N ALA A 80 10.97 -10.11 3.81
CA ALA A 80 9.63 -9.80 3.35
C ALA A 80 8.84 -9.05 4.43
N HIS A 81 8.13 -8.00 4.04
CA HIS A 81 7.29 -7.23 4.96
C HIS A 81 5.84 -7.21 4.48
N SER A 82 4.92 -7.41 5.42
CA SER A 82 3.50 -7.13 5.26
C SER A 82 3.13 -5.94 6.11
N PHE A 83 2.44 -4.94 5.55
CA PHE A 83 2.20 -3.67 6.23
C PHE A 83 0.97 -2.93 5.73
N THR A 84 0.43 -2.06 6.57
CA THR A 84 -0.63 -1.11 6.19
C THR A 84 -0.03 0.20 5.68
N ILE A 85 -0.69 0.80 4.70
CA ILE A 85 -0.33 2.08 4.10
C ILE A 85 -1.35 3.12 4.53
N LYS A 86 -0.87 4.31 4.89
CA LYS A 86 -1.69 5.50 5.08
C LYS A 86 -1.25 6.58 4.10
N VAL A 87 -2.21 7.11 3.35
CA VAL A 87 -2.03 8.30 2.51
C VAL A 87 -2.81 9.44 3.13
N SER A 88 -2.12 10.46 3.61
CA SER A 88 -2.75 11.65 4.19
C SER A 88 -2.82 12.77 3.17
N PHE A 89 -3.97 13.43 3.06
CA PHE A 89 -4.22 14.51 2.10
C PHE A 89 -4.38 15.85 2.81
N TYR A 90 -3.76 16.90 2.29
CA TYR A 90 -3.72 18.22 2.91
C TYR A 90 -4.15 19.33 1.95
N ASP A 91 -4.77 20.38 2.51
CA ASP A 91 -4.97 21.62 1.77
C ASP A 91 -3.69 22.47 1.72
N LYS A 92 -3.74 23.61 1.03
CA LYS A 92 -2.61 24.54 0.90
C LYS A 92 -2.11 25.13 2.23
N GLY A 93 -2.95 25.09 3.27
CA GLY A 93 -2.60 25.54 4.62
C GLY A 93 -2.02 24.42 5.49
N GLY A 94 -1.81 23.22 4.95
CA GLY A 94 -1.34 22.05 5.68
C GLY A 94 -2.42 21.42 6.58
N LYS A 95 -3.70 21.78 6.43
CA LYS A 95 -4.78 21.15 7.18
C LYS A 95 -5.11 19.80 6.57
N LEU A 96 -5.21 18.77 7.41
CA LEU A 96 -5.63 17.43 7.01
C LEU A 96 -7.08 17.47 6.48
N LEU A 97 -7.26 17.02 5.24
CA LEU A 97 -8.55 16.86 4.58
C LEU A 97 -9.12 15.47 4.81
N GLY A 98 -8.26 14.45 4.84
CA GLY A 98 -8.64 13.07 5.04
C GLY A 98 -7.50 12.10 4.75
N THR A 99 -7.83 10.81 4.73
CA THR A 99 -6.85 9.74 4.52
C THR A 99 -7.39 8.66 3.59
N ALA A 100 -6.50 8.04 2.81
CA ALA A 100 -6.73 6.74 2.18
C ALA A 100 -5.90 5.66 2.89
N VAL A 101 -6.43 4.44 2.95
CA VAL A 101 -5.77 3.29 3.59
C VAL A 101 -5.64 2.16 2.60
N GLY A 102 -4.49 1.49 2.64
CA GLY A 102 -4.17 0.32 1.83
C GLY A 102 -3.41 -0.72 2.65
N ALA A 103 -3.15 -1.86 2.04
CA ALA A 103 -2.31 -2.91 2.60
C ALA A 103 -1.34 -3.43 1.52
N MET A 104 -0.20 -3.91 1.97
CA MET A 104 0.80 -4.59 1.16
C MET A 104 1.13 -5.91 1.82
N ASN A 105 1.04 -6.98 1.04
CA ASN A 105 1.26 -8.34 1.52
C ASN A 105 2.55 -8.90 0.93
N ASP A 106 3.39 -9.44 1.81
CA ASP A 106 4.59 -10.19 1.48
C ASP A 106 5.47 -9.49 0.42
N LEU A 107 5.84 -8.23 0.65
CA LEU A 107 6.80 -7.53 -0.21
C LEU A 107 8.21 -7.99 0.15
N ASN A 108 8.78 -8.90 -0.63
CA ASN A 108 10.15 -9.42 -0.43
C ASN A 108 11.20 -8.30 -0.41
N GLY A 109 12.31 -8.57 0.27
CA GLY A 109 13.49 -7.70 0.28
C GLY A 109 14.06 -7.52 -1.13
N GLY A 110 14.36 -6.26 -1.49
CA GLY A 110 14.85 -5.86 -2.81
C GLY A 110 13.79 -5.83 -3.92
N GLU A 111 12.55 -6.25 -3.64
CA GLU A 111 11.48 -6.24 -4.64
C GLU A 111 10.69 -4.92 -4.66
N SER A 112 9.95 -4.75 -5.75
CA SER A 112 8.96 -3.69 -5.92
C SER A 112 7.60 -4.24 -6.33
N LYS A 113 6.55 -3.79 -5.62
CA LYS A 113 5.15 -4.09 -5.94
C LYS A 113 4.32 -2.80 -6.04
N ILE A 114 3.29 -2.87 -6.86
CA ILE A 114 2.26 -1.84 -6.93
C ILE A 114 1.39 -1.94 -5.66
N PHE A 115 1.20 -0.81 -4.99
CA PHE A 115 0.25 -0.70 -3.90
C PHE A 115 -1.02 0.02 -4.37
N THR A 116 -2.14 -0.25 -3.68
CA THR A 116 -3.35 0.56 -3.79
C THR A 116 -3.85 0.97 -2.41
N ALA A 117 -4.46 2.15 -2.32
CA ALA A 117 -5.12 2.64 -1.12
C ALA A 117 -6.42 3.37 -1.50
N MET A 118 -7.43 3.27 -0.65
CA MET A 118 -8.75 3.86 -0.90
C MET A 118 -9.14 4.82 0.23
N GLY A 119 -9.63 6.00 -0.15
CA GLY A 119 -10.22 6.99 0.74
C GLY A 119 -11.74 6.87 0.81
N SER A 120 -12.34 7.39 1.89
CA SER A 120 -13.80 7.42 2.05
C SER A 120 -14.50 8.49 1.21
N ASP A 121 -13.75 9.51 0.79
CA ASP A 121 -14.26 10.67 0.06
C ASP A 121 -13.31 11.02 -1.09
N ASP A 122 -13.68 12.01 -1.90
CA ASP A 122 -12.85 12.56 -2.97
C ASP A 122 -11.88 13.63 -2.45
N PHE A 123 -10.60 13.29 -2.44
CA PHE A 123 -9.46 14.10 -2.02
C PHE A 123 -8.57 14.49 -3.20
N THR A 124 -8.99 14.27 -4.45
CA THR A 124 -8.18 14.59 -5.64
C THR A 124 -7.87 16.08 -5.80
N SER A 125 -8.62 16.95 -5.11
CA SER A 125 -8.38 18.39 -5.05
C SER A 125 -7.38 18.82 -3.97
N ALA A 126 -6.83 17.88 -3.19
CA ALA A 126 -5.81 18.17 -2.19
C ALA A 126 -4.57 18.82 -2.83
N ALA A 127 -3.95 19.75 -2.10
CA ALA A 127 -2.75 20.42 -2.57
C ALA A 127 -1.52 19.53 -2.42
N GLU A 128 -1.50 18.71 -1.36
CA GLU A 128 -0.39 17.85 -1.01
C GLU A 128 -0.91 16.51 -0.50
N TYR A 129 -0.10 15.47 -0.66
CA TYR A 129 -0.33 14.17 -0.04
C TYR A 129 0.97 13.61 0.52
N LYS A 130 0.83 12.70 1.50
CA LYS A 130 1.95 12.00 2.12
C LYS A 130 1.63 10.52 2.22
N VAL A 131 2.41 9.67 1.55
CA VAL A 131 2.33 8.21 1.64
C VAL A 131 3.29 7.71 2.70
N GLN A 132 2.82 6.89 3.63
CA GLN A 132 3.65 6.31 4.69
C GLN A 132 3.24 4.87 4.99
N VAL A 133 4.20 4.07 5.47
CA VAL A 133 3.90 2.88 6.25
C VAL A 133 3.20 3.33 7.53
N ASP A 134 2.01 2.80 7.79
CA ASP A 134 1.28 3.06 9.02
C ASP A 134 1.67 2.04 10.10
N THR A 135 1.69 0.76 9.75
CA THR A 135 2.08 -0.32 10.67
C THR A 135 2.69 -1.48 9.89
N ILE A 136 3.89 -1.92 10.30
CA ILE A 136 4.43 -3.22 9.88
C ILE A 136 3.68 -4.30 10.66
N ILE A 137 3.02 -5.20 9.93
CA ILE A 137 2.22 -6.30 10.48
C ILE A 137 3.09 -7.53 10.71
N SER A 138 3.95 -7.87 9.74
CA SER A 138 4.92 -8.96 9.87
C SER A 138 6.20 -8.69 9.09
N SER A 139 7.26 -9.38 9.51
CA SER A 139 8.57 -9.38 8.88
C SER A 139 9.07 -10.82 8.84
N ASP A 140 9.09 -11.41 7.65
CA ASP A 140 9.37 -12.83 7.44
C ASP A 140 10.53 -13.00 6.45
N THR A 141 11.03 -14.24 6.29
CA THR A 141 11.97 -14.53 5.21
C THR A 141 11.30 -14.36 3.85
N ASN A 142 12.05 -13.96 2.83
CA ASN A 142 11.54 -13.85 1.47
C ASN A 142 10.91 -15.17 1.00
N LYS A 143 9.82 -15.05 0.25
CA LYS A 143 9.06 -16.17 -0.31
C LYS A 143 9.14 -16.12 -1.83
N GLU A 144 9.39 -17.26 -2.47
CA GLU A 144 9.30 -17.37 -3.92
C GLU A 144 7.84 -17.26 -4.35
N ASN A 145 7.58 -16.53 -5.45
CA ASN A 145 6.26 -16.48 -6.06
C ASN A 145 6.16 -17.57 -7.14
N PRO A 146 5.34 -18.63 -6.96
CA PRO A 146 5.23 -19.73 -7.91
C PRO A 146 4.37 -19.39 -9.14
N ILE A 147 3.75 -18.21 -9.18
CA ILE A 147 2.80 -17.83 -10.23
C ILE A 147 3.54 -17.19 -11.41
N GLU A 148 3.40 -17.80 -12.58
CA GLU A 148 3.87 -17.29 -13.85
C GLU A 148 2.70 -16.78 -14.68
N PHE A 149 2.86 -15.60 -15.30
CA PHE A 149 1.84 -15.00 -16.18
C PHE A 149 2.27 -15.08 -17.65
N SER A 150 1.37 -15.47 -18.54
CA SER A 150 1.62 -15.62 -19.98
C SER A 150 0.40 -15.21 -20.82
N ASN A 151 0.58 -15.08 -22.14
CA ASN A 151 -0.50 -14.84 -23.10
C ASN A 151 -1.39 -13.62 -22.77
N ILE A 152 -0.77 -12.52 -22.35
CA ILE A 152 -1.48 -11.31 -21.90
C ILE A 152 -2.05 -10.51 -23.07
N ILE A 153 -3.31 -10.12 -22.95
CA ILE A 153 -4.05 -9.29 -23.88
C ILE A 153 -4.66 -8.11 -23.10
N THR A 154 -4.51 -6.90 -23.62
CA THR A 154 -5.15 -5.70 -23.09
C THR A 154 -6.17 -5.18 -24.09
N ARG A 155 -7.37 -4.84 -23.61
CA ARG A 155 -8.44 -4.22 -24.41
C ARG A 155 -9.02 -3.05 -23.65
N SER A 156 -9.27 -1.95 -24.34
CA SER A 156 -9.97 -0.81 -23.77
C SER A 156 -11.16 -0.47 -24.64
N ASP A 157 -12.35 -0.61 -24.07
CA ASP A 157 -13.62 -0.44 -24.75
C ASP A 157 -14.56 0.33 -23.82
N PHE A 158 -15.38 1.24 -24.37
CA PHE A 158 -16.37 2.00 -23.60
C PHE A 158 -15.82 2.76 -22.36
N GLY A 159 -14.55 3.16 -22.40
CA GLY A 159 -13.92 3.93 -21.32
C GLY A 159 -13.39 3.09 -20.16
N THR A 160 -13.45 1.75 -20.23
CA THR A 160 -12.83 0.83 -19.28
C THR A 160 -11.69 0.06 -19.95
N THR A 161 -10.81 -0.54 -19.14
CA THR A 161 -9.72 -1.41 -19.62
C THR A 161 -9.80 -2.76 -18.97
N THR A 162 -9.71 -3.81 -19.78
CA THR A 162 -9.65 -5.21 -19.35
C THR A 162 -8.30 -5.80 -19.76
N VAL A 163 -7.70 -6.54 -18.83
CA VAL A 163 -6.50 -7.35 -19.06
C VAL A 163 -6.89 -8.80 -18.88
N GLU A 164 -6.72 -9.58 -19.93
CA GLU A 164 -6.91 -11.03 -19.93
C GLU A 164 -5.54 -11.68 -20.06
N GLY A 165 -5.36 -12.85 -19.46
CA GLY A 165 -4.12 -13.59 -19.58
C GLY A 165 -4.23 -14.97 -18.98
N GLU A 166 -3.14 -15.70 -18.99
CA GLU A 166 -2.99 -16.99 -18.34
C GLU A 166 -2.11 -16.85 -17.11
N ALA A 167 -2.48 -17.55 -16.05
CA ALA A 167 -1.68 -17.71 -14.85
C ALA A 167 -1.43 -19.20 -14.62
N LYS A 168 -0.17 -19.57 -14.50
CA LYS A 168 0.28 -20.93 -14.24
C LYS A 168 0.88 -21.02 -12.84
N ASN A 169 0.49 -22.04 -12.10
CA ASN A 169 1.12 -22.35 -10.83
C ASN A 169 2.26 -23.36 -11.05
N ASN A 170 3.50 -22.90 -10.89
CA ASN A 170 4.68 -23.75 -10.97
C ASN A 170 5.09 -24.36 -9.61
N GLY A 171 4.33 -24.07 -8.55
CA GLY A 171 4.51 -24.64 -7.21
C GLY A 171 3.85 -25.99 -7.01
N ASP A 172 3.89 -26.47 -5.78
CA ASP A 172 3.37 -27.79 -5.34
C ASP A 172 2.10 -27.69 -4.48
N THR A 173 1.70 -26.49 -4.10
CA THR A 173 0.46 -26.20 -3.36
C THR A 173 -0.59 -25.51 -4.24
N LYS A 174 -1.88 -25.70 -3.92
CA LYS A 174 -2.97 -24.96 -4.56
C LYS A 174 -2.95 -23.52 -4.06
N HIS A 175 -3.27 -22.56 -4.93
CA HIS A 175 -3.32 -21.15 -4.55
C HIS A 175 -4.58 -20.43 -5.05
N SER A 176 -5.02 -19.42 -4.29
CA SER A 176 -5.87 -18.34 -4.80
C SER A 176 -5.14 -17.01 -4.62
N PHE A 177 -5.35 -16.06 -5.52
CA PHE A 177 -4.66 -14.76 -5.43
C PHE A 177 -5.41 -13.62 -6.09
N THR A 178 -5.10 -12.42 -5.64
CA THR A 178 -5.44 -11.18 -6.35
C THR A 178 -4.34 -10.79 -7.32
N VAL A 179 -4.75 -10.25 -8.46
CA VAL A 179 -3.85 -9.73 -9.50
C VAL A 179 -3.98 -8.22 -9.53
N VAL A 180 -2.85 -7.52 -9.57
CA VAL A 180 -2.77 -6.11 -9.89
C VAL A 180 -2.01 -5.93 -11.19
N VAL A 181 -2.54 -5.10 -12.09
CA VAL A 181 -1.86 -4.72 -13.34
C VAL A 181 -1.63 -3.22 -13.33
N GLY A 182 -0.37 -2.78 -13.34
CA GLY A 182 -0.01 -1.38 -13.50
C GLY A 182 0.15 -1.01 -14.96
N PHE A 183 -0.40 0.14 -15.37
CA PHE A 183 -0.25 0.69 -16.72
C PHE A 183 0.68 1.89 -16.68
N TYR A 184 1.61 1.98 -17.63
CA TYR A 184 2.67 2.97 -17.62
C TYR A 184 2.73 3.74 -18.94
N ASP A 185 3.10 5.02 -18.87
CA ASP A 185 3.46 5.80 -20.06
C ASP A 185 4.91 5.53 -20.52
N LYS A 186 5.33 6.20 -21.59
CA LYS A 186 6.69 6.10 -22.16
C LYS A 186 7.80 6.53 -21.20
N ASP A 187 7.48 7.38 -20.25
CA ASP A 187 8.41 7.85 -19.22
C ASP A 187 8.40 6.93 -17.98
N LYS A 188 7.71 5.78 -18.07
CA LYS A 188 7.50 4.80 -16.99
C LYS A 188 6.71 5.38 -15.80
N LYS A 189 5.90 6.42 -16.01
CA LYS A 189 4.98 6.92 -14.98
C LYS A 189 3.74 6.06 -14.93
N LEU A 190 3.33 5.71 -13.71
CA LEU A 190 2.12 4.94 -13.46
C LEU A 190 0.89 5.77 -13.83
N LEU A 191 0.13 5.28 -14.79
CA LEU A 191 -1.13 5.86 -15.23
C LEU A 191 -2.30 5.41 -14.36
N GLY A 192 -2.24 4.19 -13.82
CA GLY A 192 -3.26 3.60 -12.96
C GLY A 192 -3.18 2.07 -12.97
N THR A 193 -4.21 1.42 -12.43
CA THR A 193 -4.19 -0.02 -12.17
C THR A 193 -5.48 -0.72 -12.57
N ALA A 194 -5.38 -1.97 -13.01
CA ALA A 194 -6.49 -2.92 -13.04
C ALA A 194 -6.34 -3.96 -11.92
N ALA A 195 -7.46 -4.46 -11.43
CA ALA A 195 -7.49 -5.50 -10.39
C ALA A 195 -8.30 -6.72 -10.85
N GLY A 196 -7.86 -7.91 -10.45
CA GLY A 196 -8.51 -9.18 -10.75
C GLY A 196 -8.24 -10.22 -9.67
N ALA A 197 -8.78 -11.42 -9.85
CA ALA A 197 -8.51 -12.55 -8.96
C ALA A 197 -8.49 -13.88 -9.73
N VAL A 198 -7.72 -14.83 -9.22
CA VAL A 198 -7.68 -16.22 -9.67
C VAL A 198 -7.94 -17.09 -8.46
N ASN A 199 -8.91 -17.99 -8.57
CA ASN A 199 -9.32 -18.86 -7.47
C ASN A 199 -8.93 -20.31 -7.75
N ASP A 200 -8.47 -20.99 -6.70
CA ASP A 200 -8.24 -22.44 -6.66
C ASP A 200 -7.35 -22.97 -7.80
N LEU A 201 -6.22 -22.30 -8.08
CA LEU A 201 -5.25 -22.73 -9.08
C LEU A 201 -4.37 -23.87 -8.53
N ALA A 202 -4.60 -25.08 -9.01
CA ALA A 202 -3.89 -26.28 -8.55
C ALA A 202 -2.42 -26.31 -9.02
N PRO A 203 -1.55 -27.12 -8.38
CA PRO A 203 -0.17 -27.33 -8.82
C PRO A 203 -0.08 -27.75 -10.30
N GLY A 204 0.75 -27.05 -11.07
CA GLY A 204 0.93 -27.29 -12.51
C GLY A 204 -0.23 -26.83 -13.40
N GLU A 205 -1.35 -26.38 -12.82
CA GLU A 205 -2.51 -25.90 -13.56
C GLU A 205 -2.24 -24.53 -14.19
N THR A 206 -2.85 -24.28 -15.34
CA THR A 206 -2.95 -22.96 -15.97
C THR A 206 -4.42 -22.55 -16.04
N LYS A 207 -4.77 -21.38 -15.51
CA LYS A 207 -6.10 -20.78 -15.64
C LYS A 207 -6.01 -19.42 -16.32
N THR A 208 -7.09 -19.03 -16.97
CA THR A 208 -7.22 -17.65 -17.41
C THR A 208 -7.54 -16.74 -16.22
N PHE A 209 -7.04 -15.51 -16.28
CA PHE A 209 -7.40 -14.46 -15.36
C PHE A 209 -7.95 -13.26 -16.13
N THR A 210 -8.76 -12.46 -15.44
CA THR A 210 -9.25 -11.18 -15.94
C THR A 210 -9.05 -10.13 -14.85
N ALA A 211 -8.39 -9.03 -15.21
CA ALA A 211 -8.28 -7.83 -14.38
C ALA A 211 -8.97 -6.67 -15.09
N MET A 212 -9.68 -5.82 -14.33
CA MET A 212 -10.42 -4.69 -14.89
C MET A 212 -10.02 -3.38 -14.22
N ALA A 213 -10.03 -2.32 -15.01
CA ALA A 213 -9.93 -0.94 -14.55
C ALA A 213 -11.11 -0.11 -15.04
N ALA A 214 -11.48 0.89 -14.24
CA ALA A 214 -12.58 1.79 -14.55
C ALA A 214 -12.23 2.85 -15.63
N GLU A 215 -10.95 2.97 -15.99
CA GLU A 215 -10.46 3.93 -16.97
C GLU A 215 -9.91 3.29 -18.25
N ASP A 216 -9.78 4.11 -19.29
CA ASP A 216 -9.15 3.78 -20.56
C ASP A 216 -7.63 3.96 -20.50
N TYR A 217 -6.91 2.85 -20.66
CA TYR A 217 -5.44 2.77 -20.74
C TYR A 217 -4.97 2.29 -22.12
N SER A 218 -5.77 2.44 -23.18
CA SER A 218 -5.39 2.13 -24.57
C SER A 218 -4.12 2.85 -25.04
N LYS A 219 -3.77 3.97 -24.38
CA LYS A 219 -2.58 4.77 -24.66
C LYS A 219 -1.38 4.45 -23.77
N ALA A 220 -1.50 3.48 -22.87
CA ALA A 220 -0.36 3.01 -22.09
C ALA A 220 0.71 2.44 -23.02
N ASP A 221 1.97 2.73 -22.71
CA ASP A 221 3.12 2.23 -23.45
C ASP A 221 3.48 0.80 -23.03
N SER A 222 3.32 0.52 -21.73
CA SER A 222 3.61 -0.79 -21.16
C SER A 222 2.70 -1.10 -19.98
N TYR A 223 2.70 -2.35 -19.56
CA TYR A 223 2.02 -2.82 -18.35
C TYR A 223 2.90 -3.78 -17.56
N LYS A 224 2.60 -3.94 -16.27
CA LYS A 224 3.22 -4.91 -15.36
C LYS A 224 2.13 -5.67 -14.62
N VAL A 225 2.08 -6.99 -14.79
CA VAL A 225 1.16 -7.89 -14.06
C VAL A 225 1.88 -8.41 -12.82
N GLN A 226 1.26 -8.33 -11.65
CA GLN A 226 1.82 -8.82 -10.39
C GLN A 226 0.76 -9.55 -9.56
N VAL A 227 1.23 -10.51 -8.76
CA VAL A 227 0.45 -11.04 -7.64
C VAL A 227 0.46 -9.99 -6.53
N ASP A 228 -0.73 -9.57 -6.10
CA ASP A 228 -0.91 -8.65 -4.99
C ASP A 228 -0.95 -9.43 -3.67
N THR A 229 -1.92 -10.32 -3.52
CA THR A 229 -2.07 -11.21 -2.35
C THR A 229 -2.13 -12.65 -2.82
N LEU A 230 -1.36 -13.55 -2.19
CA LEU A 230 -1.36 -14.99 -2.47
C LEU A 230 -1.80 -15.75 -1.20
N ILE A 231 -2.76 -16.67 -1.34
CA ILE A 231 -3.23 -17.55 -0.28
C ILE A 231 -3.26 -19.01 -0.74
N GLU A 232 -3.09 -19.93 0.19
CA GLU A 232 -3.11 -21.40 0.01
C GLU A 232 -4.47 -22.01 0.38
#